data_AF-A0A1I4FMN3-F1
#
_entry.id   AF-A0A1I4FMN3-F1
#
_cell.length_a   1.000
_cell.length_b   1.000
_cell.length_c   1.000
_cell.angle_alpha   90.00
_cell.angle_beta   90.00
_cell.angle_gamma   90.00
#
_symmetry.space_group_name_H-M   'P 1'
#
loop_
_entity.id
_entity.type
_entity.pdbx_description
1 polymer ?
#
loop_
_entity_poly.entity_id
_entity_poly.type
_entity_poly.pdbx_seq_one_letter_code
_entity_poly.pdbx_strand_id
1 'polypeptide(L)'
;MLACDDALFGYDDDPAADAMIAAANALERRDIIEARVALGAAERWQSTAQIGFEALSLLDDGRPDEAARRIDLFLHPKWPSAAACAEAYEQAMGVRS
;
A
#
# COMPACT_ATOMS: atom_id res chain seq x y z
N MET A 1 0.39 4.81 -20.28
CA MET A 1 1.73 4.75 -19.70
C MET A 1 1.76 5.77 -18.57
N LEU A 2 1.24 5.39 -17.40
CA LEU A 2 1.09 6.29 -16.25
C LEU A 2 1.90 5.74 -15.08
N ALA A 3 2.46 6.67 -14.30
CA ALA A 3 3.09 6.50 -12.99
C ALA A 3 4.60 6.19 -12.96
N CYS A 4 5.42 7.02 -13.61
CA CYS A 4 6.85 7.16 -13.27
C CYS A 4 7.31 8.62 -13.44
N ASP A 5 6.46 9.60 -13.12
CA ASP A 5 6.85 11.02 -13.16
C ASP A 5 7.39 11.48 -11.80
N ASP A 6 8.49 12.22 -11.88
CA ASP A 6 9.50 12.69 -10.90
C ASP A 6 9.04 13.33 -9.57
N ALA A 7 7.77 13.21 -9.15
CA ALA A 7 7.25 13.86 -7.94
C ALA A 7 7.43 13.03 -6.63
N LEU A 8 8.48 12.21 -6.53
CA LEU A 8 8.58 11.12 -5.54
C LEU A 8 9.78 11.21 -4.58
N PHE A 9 10.23 12.41 -4.25
CA PHE A 9 11.31 12.65 -3.28
C PHE A 9 10.89 13.59 -2.13
N GLY A 10 9.77 13.27 -1.48
CA GLY A 10 9.33 13.91 -0.25
C GLY A 10 8.33 13.04 0.51
N TYR A 11 8.82 12.00 1.19
CA TYR A 11 8.03 11.20 2.14
C TYR A 11 8.12 11.74 3.58
N ASP A 12 8.57 12.99 3.77
CA ASP A 12 8.75 13.57 5.11
C ASP A 12 7.45 14.18 5.69
N ASP A 13 6.38 14.33 4.90
CA ASP A 13 5.09 14.91 5.33
C ASP A 13 3.88 14.30 4.58
N ASP A 14 3.90 13.00 4.25
CA ASP A 14 2.72 12.34 3.64
C ASP A 14 1.90 11.58 4.71
N PRO A 15 0.87 12.21 5.31
CA PRO A 15 0.00 11.55 6.29
C PRO A 15 -0.74 10.32 5.73
N ALA A 16 -0.77 10.15 4.40
CA ALA A 16 -1.30 8.95 3.77
C ALA A 16 -0.36 7.76 3.96
N ALA A 17 0.95 7.96 3.83
CA ALA A 17 1.96 6.93 4.03
C ALA A 17 2.02 6.49 5.49
N ASP A 18 1.95 7.44 6.43
CA ASP A 18 1.90 7.16 7.86
C ASP A 18 0.68 6.32 8.26
N ALA A 19 -0.49 6.62 7.68
CA ALA A 19 -1.71 5.85 7.91
C ALA A 19 -1.58 4.41 7.38
N MET A 20 -0.91 4.22 6.24
CA MET A 20 -0.63 2.89 5.68
C MET A 20 0.37 2.11 6.54
N ILE A 21 1.42 2.76 7.06
CA ILE A 21 2.38 2.15 8.00
C ILE A 21 1.68 1.73 9.29
N ALA A 22 0.81 2.59 9.83
CA ALA A 22 0.01 2.27 11.02
C ALA A 22 -0.90 1.06 10.78
N ALA A 23 -1.52 0.97 9.60
CA ALA A 23 -2.35 -0.17 9.22
C ALA A 23 -1.53 -1.48 9.13
N ALA A 24 -0.35 -1.46 8.51
CA ALA A 24 0.54 -2.62 8.43
C ALA A 24 0.93 -3.12 9.84
N ASN A 25 1.42 -2.21 10.69
CA ASN A 25 1.81 -2.53 12.07
C ASN A 25 0.66 -3.09 12.92
N ALA A 26 -0.59 -2.65 12.67
CA ALA A 26 -1.76 -3.18 13.34
C ALA A 26 -2.09 -4.61 12.86
N LEU A 27 -1.96 -4.89 11.56
CA LEU A 27 -2.17 -6.23 11.01
C LEU A 27 -1.11 -7.24 11.48
N GLU A 28 0.16 -6.81 11.60
CA GLU A 28 1.22 -7.65 12.19
C GLU A 28 0.90 -8.04 13.64
N ARG A 29 0.34 -7.10 14.41
CA ARG A 29 -0.15 -7.34 15.78
C ARG A 29 -1.48 -8.10 15.83
N ARG A 30 -2.08 -8.42 14.67
CA ARG A 30 -3.42 -9.00 14.53
C ARG A 30 -4.53 -8.13 15.15
N ASP A 31 -4.29 -6.83 15.29
CA ASP A 31 -5.28 -5.86 15.74
C ASP A 31 -6.10 -5.37 14.53
N ILE A 32 -7.17 -6.11 14.23
CA ILE A 32 -8.03 -5.82 13.08
C ILE A 32 -8.79 -4.49 13.27
N ILE A 33 -9.08 -4.10 14.51
CA ILE A 33 -9.84 -2.87 14.78
C ILE A 33 -8.95 -1.67 14.49
N GLU A 34 -7.73 -1.66 15.01
CA GLU A 34 -6.76 -0.60 14.77
C GLU A 34 -6.40 -0.51 13.28
N ALA A 35 -6.23 -1.66 12.59
CA ALA A 35 -5.97 -1.69 11.16
C ALA A 35 -7.09 -1.05 10.34
N ARG A 36 -8.36 -1.34 10.65
CA ARG A 36 -9.50 -0.73 9.96
C ARG A 36 -9.57 0.78 10.15
N VAL A 37 -9.27 1.27 11.36
CA VAL A 37 -9.25 2.71 11.66
C VAL A 37 -8.16 3.40 10.84
N ALA A 38 -6.95 2.82 10.81
CA ALA A 38 -5.83 3.34 10.04
C ALA A 38 -6.11 3.34 8.53
N LEU A 39 -6.71 2.26 7.99
CA LEU A 39 -7.10 2.19 6.59
C LEU A 39 -8.20 3.20 6.23
N GLY A 40 -9.20 3.41 7.09
CA GLY A 40 -10.21 4.45 6.89
C GLY A 40 -9.65 5.89 6.95
N ALA A 41 -8.52 6.10 7.63
CA ALA A 41 -7.78 7.35 7.56
C ALA A 41 -6.99 7.46 6.24
N ALA A 42 -6.39 6.36 5.78
CA ALA A 42 -5.67 6.29 4.51
C ALA A 42 -6.60 6.50 3.30
N GLU A 43 -7.86 6.04 3.35
CA GLU A 43 -8.81 6.21 2.24
C GLU A 43 -9.14 7.66 1.88
N ARG A 44 -8.91 8.59 2.81
CA ARG A 44 -9.18 10.03 2.60
C ARG A 44 -8.22 10.67 1.63
N TRP A 45 -7.08 10.03 1.37
CA TRP A 45 -6.03 10.54 0.49
C TRP A 45 -6.07 9.83 -0.85
N GLN A 46 -6.06 10.59 -1.93
CA GLN A 46 -6.16 10.03 -3.28
C GLN A 46 -5.03 9.05 -3.61
N SER A 47 -3.83 9.26 -3.04
CA SER A 47 -2.65 8.42 -3.23
C SER A 47 -2.80 7.00 -2.65
N THR A 48 -3.65 6.82 -1.64
CA THR A 48 -3.85 5.56 -0.91
C THR A 48 -5.27 5.03 -0.99
N ALA A 49 -6.23 5.80 -1.52
CA ALA A 49 -7.66 5.47 -1.53
C ALA A 49 -7.97 4.07 -2.07
N GLN A 50 -7.41 3.72 -3.23
CA GLN A 50 -7.66 2.41 -3.83
C GLN A 50 -7.10 1.26 -2.98
N ILE A 51 -5.87 1.41 -2.47
CA ILE A 51 -5.22 0.37 -1.66
C ILE A 51 -5.92 0.24 -0.31
N GLY A 52 -6.31 1.36 0.29
CA GLY A 52 -7.10 1.39 1.52
C GLY A 52 -8.41 0.61 1.39
N PHE A 53 -9.15 0.85 0.30
CA PHE A 53 -10.40 0.16 -0.01
C PHE A 53 -10.23 -1.34 -0.22
N GLU A 54 -9.22 -1.73 -1.00
CA GLU A 54 -8.93 -3.14 -1.26
C GLU A 54 -8.50 -3.86 0.02
N ALA A 55 -7.66 -3.24 0.86
CA ALA A 55 -7.25 -3.79 2.14
C ALA A 55 -8.45 -3.92 3.11
N LEU A 56 -9.35 -2.92 3.18
CA LEU A 56 -10.58 -3.03 3.97
C LEU A 56 -11.49 -4.16 3.49
N SER A 57 -11.67 -4.30 2.18
CA SER A 57 -12.46 -5.39 1.60
C SER A 57 -11.89 -6.77 1.96
N LEU A 58 -10.56 -6.91 1.93
CA LEU A 58 -9.88 -8.13 2.35
C LEU A 58 -10.06 -8.40 3.85
N LEU A 59 -10.13 -7.37 4.70
CA LEU A 59 -10.44 -7.55 6.12
C LEU A 59 -11.89 -8.00 6.35
N ASP A 60 -12.84 -7.46 5.59
CA ASP A 60 -14.24 -7.88 5.64
C ASP A 60 -14.44 -9.33 5.16
N ASP A 61 -13.64 -9.77 4.19
CA ASP A 61 -13.58 -11.16 3.73
C ASP A 61 -12.83 -12.10 4.70
N GLY A 62 -12.31 -11.59 5.82
CA GLY A 62 -11.56 -12.38 6.80
C GLY A 62 -10.17 -12.81 6.30
N ARG A 63 -9.56 -12.04 5.40
CA ARG A 63 -8.24 -12.28 4.78
C ARG A 63 -7.20 -11.22 5.21
N PRO A 64 -6.88 -11.12 6.51
CA PRO A 64 -5.97 -10.08 7.01
C PRO A 64 -4.54 -10.20 6.48
N ASP A 65 -4.06 -11.42 6.21
CA ASP A 65 -2.71 -11.64 5.67
C ASP A 65 -2.58 -11.08 4.24
N GLU A 66 -3.63 -11.17 3.43
CA GLU A 66 -3.66 -10.60 2.09
C GLU A 66 -3.77 -9.07 2.15
N ALA A 67 -4.54 -8.54 3.11
CA ALA A 67 -4.61 -7.11 3.37
C ALA A 67 -3.23 -6.55 3.75
N ALA A 68 -2.52 -7.23 4.65
CA ALA A 68 -1.16 -6.85 5.07
C ALA A 68 -0.21 -6.85 3.88
N ARG A 69 -0.23 -7.92 3.08
CA ARG A 69 0.59 -8.01 1.85
C ARG A 69 0.32 -6.87 0.88
N ARG A 70 -0.94 -6.45 0.73
CA ARG A 70 -1.32 -5.35 -0.16
C ARG A 70 -0.76 -4.01 0.32
N ILE A 71 -0.81 -3.77 1.62
CA ILE A 71 -0.25 -2.58 2.27
C ILE A 71 1.28 -2.62 2.20
N ASP A 72 1.90 -3.77 2.47
CA ASP A 72 3.35 -3.94 2.39
C ASP A 72 3.88 -3.68 0.98
N LEU A 73 3.19 -4.12 -0.07
CA LEU A 73 3.56 -3.83 -1.45
C LEU A 73 3.46 -2.35 -1.79
N PHE A 74 2.53 -1.62 -1.16
CA PHE A 74 2.41 -0.17 -1.31
C PHE A 74 3.52 0.58 -0.55
N LEU A 75 3.86 0.11 0.64
CA LEU A 75 4.88 0.68 1.52
C LEU A 75 6.30 0.30 1.16
N HIS A 76 6.47 -0.81 0.43
CA HIS A 76 7.77 -1.26 -0.01
C HIS A 76 8.44 -0.09 -0.74
N PRO A 77 9.68 0.29 -0.36
CA PRO A 77 10.32 1.49 -0.86
C PRO A 77 10.17 1.50 -2.37
N LYS A 78 9.42 2.50 -2.86
CA LYS A 78 9.25 2.72 -4.28
C LYS A 78 10.65 2.76 -4.84
N TRP A 79 10.89 1.75 -5.64
CA TRP A 79 12.15 1.30 -6.16
C TRP A 79 13.15 2.43 -6.40
N PRO A 80 14.45 2.20 -6.14
CA PRO A 80 15.48 3.24 -6.21
C PRO A 80 15.58 3.91 -7.60
N SER A 81 14.88 3.36 -8.60
CA SER A 81 14.63 3.97 -9.89
C SER A 81 13.31 3.46 -10.50
N ALA A 82 12.77 4.20 -11.46
CA ALA A 82 11.62 3.80 -12.27
C ALA A 82 11.79 2.43 -12.97
N ALA A 83 13.02 2.06 -13.33
CA ALA A 83 13.33 0.78 -13.96
C ALA A 83 13.07 -0.41 -13.02
N ALA A 84 13.47 -0.28 -11.77
CA ALA A 84 13.26 -1.33 -10.78
C ALA A 84 11.77 -1.42 -10.37
N CYS A 85 11.00 -0.33 -10.52
CA CYS A 85 9.54 -0.34 -10.40
C CYS A 85 8.86 -1.10 -11.54
N ALA A 86 9.28 -0.85 -12.79
CA ALA A 86 8.75 -1.56 -13.96
C ALA A 86 9.03 -3.06 -13.89
N GLU A 87 10.26 -3.44 -13.54
CA GLU A 87 10.69 -4.84 -13.42
C GLU A 87 9.89 -5.60 -12.35
N ALA A 88 9.65 -4.97 -11.20
CA ALA A 88 8.86 -5.58 -10.13
C ALA A 88 7.38 -5.69 -10.44
N TYR A 89 6.82 -4.69 -11.14
CA TYR A 89 5.44 -4.73 -11.62
C TYR A 89 5.24 -5.85 -12.65
N GLU A 90 6.17 -6.01 -13.59
CA GLU A 90 6.16 -7.09 -14.57
C GLU A 90 6.26 -8.48 -13.91
N GLN A 91 7.13 -8.62 -12.90
CA GLN A 91 7.23 -9.85 -12.10
C GLN A 91 5.96 -10.15 -11.30
N ALA A 92 5.35 -9.15 -10.66
CA ALA A 92 4.13 -9.31 -9.86
C ALA A 92 2.91 -9.63 -10.72
N MET A 93 2.84 -9.10 -11.95
CA MET A 93 1.72 -9.33 -12.88
C MET A 93 1.89 -10.58 -13.75
N GLY A 94 3.02 -11.30 -13.65
CA GLY A 94 3.27 -12.53 -14.39
C GLY A 94 3.39 -12.34 -15.91
N VAL A 95 3.62 -11.11 -16.37
CA VAL A 95 3.77 -10.80 -17.80
C VAL A 95 5.21 -11.07 -18.20
N ARG A 96 5.56 -12.35 -18.36
CA ARG A 96 6.77 -12.74 -19.09
C ARG A 96 6.46 -12.76 -20.58
N SER A 97 7.10 -11.89 -21.36
CA SER A 97 7.39 -12.18 -22.76
C SER A 97 8.60 -13.10 -22.89
#